data_AF-A0AA37LDF8-F1
#
_entry.id   AF-A0AA37LDF8-F1
#
_cell.length_a   1.000
_cell.length_b   1.000
_cell.length_c   1.000
_cell.angle_alpha   90.00
_cell.angle_beta   90.00
_cell.angle_gamma   90.00
#
_symmetry.space_group_name_H-M   'P 1'
#
loop_
_entity.id
_entity.type
_entity.pdbx_description
1 polymer ?
#
loop_
_entity_poly.entity_id
_entity_poly.type
_entity_poly.pdbx_seq_one_letter_code
_entity_poly.pdbx_strand_id
1 'polypeptide(L)'
;MSSLLFATGLLAGIAQAYTVVQVASPFMAKNIDPIVFPGQYDKSHLHSFFGSDAVTINTNTSAELQKGCTNAENPNDLSVYWIPTPLYTTDGGKTYEPMPVSRFSAYYNLGETPAEVPIPQNVKMVAGNANAQTKADMPAEAQVSWACENGGGESQDANGFPSTTCGTHLQQLLYFPQCVNTETLETGYKDRRGGSCPTGMKSMPQLRFSVRYDVRKVLPKGWSGTAPFKLACGPAWCSHGDFINGWTEEAAKNMVATTKEKMEFSGVTGALGGYNTGPTCEATDADPSHGTSDYAKSVAAMSKRDVEAWGWSTKSRFVRA
;
A
#
# COMPACT_ATOMS: atom_id res chain seq x y z
N MET A 1 6.94 45.66 -32.45
CA MET A 1 5.93 44.68 -32.03
C MET A 1 6.25 43.36 -32.71
N SER A 2 6.75 42.37 -31.99
CA SER A 2 6.72 40.97 -32.43
C SER A 2 6.81 40.11 -31.18
N SER A 3 5.67 39.56 -30.78
CA SER A 3 5.53 38.73 -29.60
C SER A 3 6.08 37.33 -29.90
N LEU A 4 7.14 36.94 -29.20
CA LEU A 4 7.59 35.55 -29.13
C LEU A 4 6.70 34.83 -28.09
N LEU A 5 5.71 34.08 -28.58
CA LEU A 5 4.99 33.10 -27.79
C LEU A 5 5.90 31.89 -27.56
N PHE A 6 6.44 31.76 -26.34
CA PHE A 6 6.94 30.48 -25.85
C PHE A 6 5.73 29.59 -25.57
N ALA A 7 5.51 28.60 -26.44
CA ALA A 7 4.63 27.49 -26.13
C ALA A 7 5.32 26.60 -25.09
N THR A 8 4.96 26.78 -23.81
CA THR A 8 5.25 25.82 -22.76
C THR A 8 4.46 24.55 -23.05
N GLY A 9 5.16 23.53 -23.56
CA GLY A 9 4.60 22.19 -23.70
C GLY A 9 4.21 21.64 -22.33
N LEU A 10 2.93 21.37 -22.12
CA LEU A 10 2.46 20.48 -21.08
C LEU A 10 3.11 19.11 -21.33
N LEU A 11 4.03 18.69 -20.47
CA LEU A 11 4.35 17.26 -20.33
C LEU A 11 3.16 16.61 -19.64
N ALA A 12 2.09 16.38 -20.39
CA ALA A 12 1.05 15.44 -20.00
C ALA A 12 1.72 14.07 -19.92
N GLY A 13 1.82 13.52 -18.70
CA GLY A 13 2.25 12.15 -18.50
C GLY A 13 1.44 11.24 -19.42
N ILE A 14 2.13 10.34 -20.12
CA ILE A 14 1.55 9.37 -21.04
C ILE A 14 0.49 8.58 -20.26
N ALA A 15 -0.78 8.84 -20.52
CA ALA A 15 -1.88 8.14 -19.88
C ALA A 15 -1.91 6.71 -20.42
N GLN A 16 -1.43 5.75 -19.63
CA GLN A 16 -1.52 4.34 -19.98
C GLN A 16 -2.95 3.87 -19.76
N ALA A 17 -3.40 2.83 -20.45
CA ALA A 17 -4.61 2.14 -20.05
C ALA A 17 -4.38 1.61 -18.63
N TYR A 18 -5.43 1.57 -17.84
CA TYR A 18 -5.39 0.97 -16.51
C TYR A 18 -6.74 0.32 -16.24
N THR A 19 -6.73 -0.81 -15.54
CA THR A 19 -7.88 -1.09 -14.68
C THR A 19 -7.56 -0.47 -13.33
N VAL A 20 -8.58 0.10 -12.72
CA VAL A 20 -8.50 0.62 -11.35
C VAL A 20 -9.61 -0.02 -10.56
N VAL A 21 -9.28 -0.43 -9.35
CA VAL A 21 -10.25 -0.84 -8.35
C VAL A 21 -10.23 0.20 -7.24
N GLN A 22 -11.35 0.89 -7.06
CA GLN A 22 -11.54 1.83 -5.96
C GLN A 22 -12.04 1.10 -4.71
N VAL A 23 -11.51 1.56 -3.58
CA VAL A 23 -12.01 1.25 -2.23
C VAL A 23 -12.19 2.58 -1.51
N ALA A 24 -13.39 2.84 -0.98
CA ALA A 24 -13.70 4.15 -0.38
C ALA A 24 -12.87 4.43 0.88
N SER A 25 -12.74 3.44 1.76
CA SER A 25 -12.05 3.52 3.04
C SER A 25 -11.54 2.14 3.48
N PRO A 26 -10.57 2.06 4.41
CA PRO A 26 -10.25 0.78 5.01
C PRO A 26 -11.46 0.23 5.77
N PHE A 27 -11.67 -1.08 5.76
CA PHE A 27 -12.71 -1.73 6.59
C PHE A 27 -12.18 -2.01 8.01
N MET A 28 -10.87 -2.02 8.19
CA MET A 28 -10.20 -2.33 9.45
C MET A 28 -8.85 -1.63 9.54
N ALA A 29 -8.47 -1.20 10.76
CA ALA A 29 -7.08 -0.95 11.11
C ALA A 29 -6.66 -1.96 12.18
N LYS A 30 -5.53 -2.65 12.01
CA LYS A 30 -5.13 -3.73 12.92
C LYS A 30 -3.64 -4.02 12.89
N ASN A 31 -3.09 -4.43 14.02
CA ASN A 31 -1.67 -4.75 14.20
C ASN A 31 -1.33 -6.20 13.81
N ILE A 32 -1.72 -6.60 12.60
CA ILE A 32 -1.40 -7.90 12.02
C ILE A 32 -0.63 -7.71 10.72
N ASP A 33 0.17 -8.70 10.36
CA ASP A 33 0.81 -8.80 9.06
C ASP A 33 0.97 -10.28 8.70
N PRO A 34 0.05 -10.84 7.90
CA PRO A 34 0.09 -12.26 7.56
C PRO A 34 1.25 -12.66 6.62
N ILE A 35 1.96 -11.70 6.01
CA ILE A 35 3.11 -11.98 5.14
C ILE A 35 4.40 -11.99 5.96
N VAL A 36 4.64 -10.93 6.72
CA VAL A 36 5.91 -10.71 7.42
C VAL A 36 5.93 -11.34 8.81
N PHE A 37 4.80 -11.31 9.52
CA PHE A 37 4.68 -11.79 10.90
C PHE A 37 3.47 -12.70 11.11
N PRO A 38 3.36 -13.81 10.35
CA PRO A 38 2.24 -14.74 10.49
C PRO A 38 2.14 -15.24 11.94
N GLY A 39 0.92 -15.19 12.48
CA GLY A 39 0.59 -15.62 13.84
C GLY A 39 1.06 -14.72 14.99
N GLN A 40 1.65 -13.55 14.74
CA GLN A 40 2.29 -12.72 15.78
C GLN A 40 1.67 -11.33 15.95
N TYR A 41 0.74 -11.19 16.91
CA TYR A 41 0.05 -9.93 17.24
C TYR A 41 0.92 -8.87 17.92
N ASP A 42 2.17 -9.19 18.28
CA ASP A 42 3.08 -8.30 19.03
C ASP A 42 4.28 -7.84 18.20
N LYS A 43 4.33 -8.12 16.90
CA LYS A 43 5.45 -7.75 16.01
C LYS A 43 5.10 -6.71 14.97
N SER A 44 3.85 -6.74 14.49
CA SER A 44 3.41 -5.85 13.44
C SER A 44 2.98 -4.49 14.00
N HIS A 45 3.34 -3.41 13.31
CA HIS A 45 2.72 -2.11 13.54
C HIS A 45 1.28 -2.09 13.01
N LEU A 46 0.56 -1.02 13.30
CA LEU A 46 -0.83 -0.88 12.86
C LEU A 46 -0.92 -0.72 11.34
N HIS A 47 -1.68 -1.57 10.67
CA HIS A 47 -1.98 -1.49 9.24
C HIS A 47 -3.43 -1.12 8.97
N SER A 48 -3.68 -0.36 7.91
CA SER A 48 -5.02 -0.13 7.35
C SER A 48 -5.30 -1.15 6.25
N PHE A 49 -6.38 -1.92 6.37
CA PHE A 49 -6.76 -3.01 5.46
C PHE A 49 -7.91 -2.61 4.53
N PHE A 50 -7.78 -3.01 3.27
CA PHE A 50 -8.73 -2.78 2.17
C PHE A 50 -8.94 -4.09 1.39
N GLY A 51 -10.08 -4.26 0.74
CA GLY A 51 -10.42 -5.44 -0.05
C GLY A 51 -11.15 -6.50 0.78
N SER A 52 -10.70 -7.75 0.70
CA SER A 52 -11.35 -8.89 1.36
C SER A 52 -11.19 -8.89 2.88
N ASP A 53 -12.31 -9.13 3.55
CA ASP A 53 -12.47 -9.14 4.99
C ASP A 53 -12.09 -10.48 5.65
N ALA A 54 -11.92 -11.53 4.84
CA ALA A 54 -11.44 -12.84 5.27
C ALA A 54 -9.94 -12.84 5.66
N VAL A 55 -9.28 -11.69 5.59
CA VAL A 55 -7.93 -11.52 6.10
C VAL A 55 -7.89 -11.69 7.62
N THR A 56 -6.94 -12.50 8.07
CA THR A 56 -6.59 -12.74 9.47
C THR A 56 -5.08 -12.74 9.60
N ILE A 57 -4.56 -12.89 10.81
CA ILE A 57 -3.11 -12.94 11.06
C ILE A 57 -2.38 -14.11 10.37
N ASN A 58 -3.12 -15.12 9.89
CA ASN A 58 -2.56 -16.32 9.26
C ASN A 58 -2.98 -16.51 7.80
N THR A 59 -3.75 -15.57 7.21
CA THR A 59 -4.27 -15.73 5.85
C THR A 59 -3.12 -15.85 4.85
N ASN A 60 -3.16 -16.87 4.00
CA ASN A 60 -2.01 -17.22 3.17
C ASN A 60 -2.36 -17.46 1.69
N THR A 61 -3.63 -17.74 1.39
CA THR A 61 -4.06 -18.19 0.07
C THR A 61 -5.17 -17.32 -0.52
N SER A 62 -5.25 -17.29 -1.85
CA SER A 62 -6.36 -16.64 -2.56
C SER A 62 -7.70 -17.27 -2.22
N ALA A 63 -7.73 -18.59 -2.04
CA ALA A 63 -8.94 -19.34 -1.74
C ALA A 63 -9.53 -19.02 -0.36
N GLU A 64 -8.71 -18.60 0.61
CA GLU A 64 -9.21 -18.07 1.90
C GLU A 64 -9.89 -16.72 1.68
N LEU A 65 -9.23 -15.79 0.98
CA LEU A 65 -9.77 -14.47 0.71
C LEU A 65 -11.05 -14.49 -0.13
N GLN A 66 -11.13 -15.41 -1.07
CA GLN A 66 -12.29 -15.57 -1.96
C GLN A 66 -13.56 -16.08 -1.25
N LYS A 67 -13.47 -16.47 0.03
CA LYS A 67 -14.63 -16.81 0.85
C LYS A 67 -15.21 -15.62 1.62
N GLY A 68 -14.50 -14.50 1.62
CA GLY A 68 -14.87 -13.28 2.35
C GLY A 68 -15.76 -12.34 1.55
N CYS A 69 -16.06 -11.22 2.19
CA CYS A 69 -16.64 -10.03 1.59
C CYS A 69 -15.53 -9.07 1.18
N THR A 70 -15.65 -8.43 0.02
CA THR A 70 -14.74 -7.35 -0.38
C THR A 70 -15.43 -6.00 -0.23
N ASN A 71 -14.73 -4.98 0.25
CA ASN A 71 -15.19 -3.59 0.19
C ASN A 71 -14.72 -2.84 -1.07
N ALA A 72 -14.12 -3.55 -2.03
CA ALA A 72 -13.78 -3.04 -3.33
C ALA A 72 -15.01 -2.83 -4.22
N GLU A 73 -14.95 -1.86 -5.13
CA GLU A 73 -16.04 -1.61 -6.09
C GLU A 73 -16.21 -2.74 -7.12
N ASN A 74 -15.14 -3.51 -7.37
CA ASN A 74 -15.17 -4.66 -8.26
C ASN A 74 -15.39 -5.93 -7.43
N PRO A 75 -16.57 -6.58 -7.52
CA PRO A 75 -16.86 -7.77 -6.72
C PRO A 75 -15.98 -8.97 -7.07
N ASN A 76 -15.27 -8.94 -8.21
CA ASN A 76 -14.32 -9.98 -8.59
C ASN A 76 -12.94 -9.82 -7.94
N ASP A 77 -12.71 -8.69 -7.27
CA ASP A 77 -11.47 -8.40 -6.55
C ASP A 77 -11.64 -8.67 -5.05
N LEU A 78 -11.41 -9.93 -4.68
CA LEU A 78 -11.34 -10.36 -3.29
C LEU A 78 -9.90 -10.35 -2.78
N SER A 79 -9.00 -9.61 -3.44
CA SER A 79 -7.66 -9.41 -2.89
C SER A 79 -7.72 -8.63 -1.58
N VAL A 80 -6.70 -8.77 -0.74
CA VAL A 80 -6.52 -7.88 0.40
C VAL A 80 -5.27 -7.05 0.20
N TYR A 81 -5.41 -5.77 0.52
CA TYR A 81 -4.38 -4.75 0.43
C TYR A 81 -4.20 -4.11 1.79
N TRP A 82 -2.96 -3.88 2.21
CA TRP A 82 -2.74 -3.08 3.40
C TRP A 82 -1.49 -2.21 3.30
N ILE A 83 -1.49 -1.15 4.11
CA ILE A 83 -0.40 -0.19 4.26
C ILE A 83 -0.26 0.18 5.73
N PRO A 84 0.93 0.63 6.19
CA PRO A 84 1.08 1.21 7.52
C PRO A 84 0.06 2.33 7.70
N THR A 85 -0.68 2.28 8.81
CA THR A 85 -1.74 3.26 9.07
C THR A 85 -1.12 4.66 9.11
N PRO A 86 -1.50 5.58 8.21
CA PRO A 86 -1.09 6.97 8.30
C PRO A 86 -1.83 7.64 9.43
N LEU A 87 -1.11 8.38 10.24
CA LEU A 87 -1.59 8.99 11.48
C LEU A 87 -1.35 10.49 11.44
N TYR A 88 -2.26 11.26 11.99
CA TYR A 88 -2.10 12.71 12.21
C TYR A 88 -2.15 13.04 13.70
N THR A 89 -1.65 14.21 14.06
CA THR A 89 -1.74 14.77 15.41
C THR A 89 -2.21 16.22 15.39
N THR A 90 -3.01 16.61 16.38
CA THR A 90 -3.46 18.00 16.60
C THR A 90 -2.87 18.63 17.86
N ASP A 91 -2.13 17.87 18.67
CA ASP A 91 -1.66 18.25 19.99
C ASP A 91 -0.13 18.24 20.13
N GLY A 92 0.56 18.34 18.99
CA GLY A 92 2.02 18.35 18.94
C GLY A 92 2.65 16.97 19.15
N GLY A 93 1.93 15.90 18.78
CA GLY A 93 2.43 14.53 18.80
C GLY A 93 2.24 13.79 20.12
N LYS A 94 1.37 14.26 21.01
CA LYS A 94 1.03 13.54 22.24
C LYS A 94 0.03 12.42 21.95
N THR A 95 -0.90 12.67 21.04
CA THR A 95 -1.85 11.67 20.54
C THR A 95 -1.83 11.61 19.01
N TYR A 96 -2.22 10.46 18.47
CA TYR A 96 -2.24 10.17 17.05
C TYR A 96 -3.51 9.41 16.69
N GLU A 97 -4.18 9.86 15.63
CA GLU A 97 -5.40 9.25 15.10
C GLU A 97 -5.20 8.90 13.61
N PRO A 98 -5.87 7.86 13.08
CA PRO A 98 -5.81 7.53 11.67
C PRO A 98 -6.23 8.71 10.77
N MET A 99 -5.48 8.95 9.70
CA MET A 99 -5.83 9.97 8.72
C MET A 99 -7.14 9.61 7.99
N PRO A 100 -8.01 10.60 7.71
CA PRO A 100 -9.23 10.37 6.94
C PRO A 100 -8.87 10.01 5.49
N VAL A 101 -9.03 8.74 5.14
CA VAL A 101 -8.89 8.26 3.76
C VAL A 101 -10.06 8.80 2.93
N SER A 102 -9.73 9.48 1.84
CA SER A 102 -10.69 9.93 0.82
C SER A 102 -10.96 8.81 -0.19
N ARG A 103 -9.89 8.12 -0.61
CA ARG A 103 -9.98 6.98 -1.53
C ARG A 103 -8.68 6.18 -1.54
N PHE A 104 -8.80 4.87 -1.56
CA PHE A 104 -7.74 3.96 -1.97
C PHE A 104 -8.01 3.47 -3.39
N SER A 105 -6.99 3.46 -4.23
CA SER A 105 -7.07 2.98 -5.61
C SER A 105 -5.97 1.95 -5.87
N ALA A 106 -6.35 0.72 -6.17
CA ALA A 106 -5.46 -0.29 -6.72
C ALA A 106 -5.46 -0.17 -8.25
N TYR A 107 -4.38 0.39 -8.79
CA TYR A 107 -4.17 0.49 -10.23
C TYR A 107 -3.42 -0.74 -10.72
N TYR A 108 -3.88 -1.34 -11.81
CA TYR A 108 -3.14 -2.39 -12.50
C TYR A 108 -2.76 -1.92 -13.90
N ASN A 109 -1.45 -1.93 -14.14
CA ASN A 109 -0.79 -1.25 -15.25
C ASN A 109 -1.08 -1.91 -16.62
N LEU A 110 -1.74 -1.20 -17.54
CA LEU A 110 -2.02 -1.67 -18.91
C LEU A 110 -1.09 -0.96 -19.92
N GLY A 111 0.04 -1.59 -20.23
CA GLY A 111 0.71 -1.38 -21.52
C GLY A 111 2.12 -0.79 -21.52
N GLU A 112 2.76 -0.60 -20.36
CA GLU A 112 4.22 -0.36 -20.33
C GLU A 112 4.96 -1.53 -21.00
N THR A 113 4.51 -2.73 -20.69
CA THR A 113 4.72 -3.98 -21.42
C THR A 113 3.44 -4.82 -21.26
N PRO A 114 2.97 -5.53 -22.29
CA PRO A 114 1.87 -6.47 -22.14
C PRO A 114 2.13 -7.47 -21.00
N ALA A 115 1.12 -7.75 -20.18
CA ALA A 115 1.23 -8.86 -19.24
C ALA A 115 1.21 -10.18 -20.02
N GLU A 116 2.11 -11.08 -19.66
CA GLU A 116 2.24 -12.42 -20.25
C GLU A 116 1.37 -13.44 -19.51
N VAL A 117 1.14 -13.20 -18.22
CA VAL A 117 0.35 -14.05 -17.33
C VAL A 117 -0.57 -13.21 -16.45
N PRO A 118 -1.72 -13.76 -16.01
CA PRO A 118 -2.51 -13.13 -14.95
C PRO A 118 -1.69 -13.10 -13.66
N ILE A 119 -2.09 -12.26 -12.70
CA ILE A 119 -1.54 -12.35 -11.34
C ILE A 119 -1.88 -13.76 -10.81
N PRO A 120 -0.89 -14.63 -10.56
CA PRO A 120 -1.17 -15.99 -10.16
C PRO A 120 -1.88 -16.06 -8.81
N GLN A 121 -2.72 -17.08 -8.62
CA GLN A 121 -3.31 -17.36 -7.31
C GLN A 121 -2.18 -17.60 -6.29
N ASN A 122 -2.44 -17.23 -5.04
CA ASN A 122 -1.53 -17.30 -3.89
C ASN A 122 -0.29 -16.40 -3.99
N VAL A 123 -0.17 -15.53 -5.00
CA VAL A 123 0.89 -14.52 -4.99
C VAL A 123 0.68 -13.56 -3.83
N LYS A 124 1.79 -13.32 -3.13
CA LYS A 124 1.90 -12.37 -2.03
C LYS A 124 3.04 -11.43 -2.36
N MET A 125 2.86 -10.14 -2.10
CA MET A 125 3.88 -9.13 -2.37
C MET A 125 3.99 -8.15 -1.22
N VAL A 126 5.23 -7.72 -0.96
CA VAL A 126 5.55 -6.56 -0.15
C VAL A 126 6.36 -5.62 -1.02
N ALA A 127 5.99 -4.34 -1.05
CA ALA A 127 6.72 -3.30 -1.76
C ALA A 127 7.06 -2.17 -0.79
N GLY A 128 8.27 -1.62 -0.89
CA GLY A 128 8.81 -0.65 0.05
C GLY A 128 9.65 -1.29 1.15
N ASN A 129 9.87 -0.57 2.26
CA ASN A 129 10.72 -1.04 3.36
C ASN A 129 10.24 -0.48 4.70
N ALA A 130 9.70 -1.36 5.56
CA ALA A 130 9.18 -1.00 6.88
C ALA A 130 10.24 -0.41 7.84
N ASN A 131 11.52 -0.65 7.59
CA ASN A 131 12.61 -0.20 8.46
C ASN A 131 13.29 1.09 7.97
N ALA A 132 12.94 1.58 6.78
CA ALA A 132 13.57 2.74 6.17
C ALA A 132 13.35 4.00 7.01
N GLN A 133 14.44 4.68 7.36
CA GLN A 133 14.40 5.93 8.14
C GLN A 133 14.68 7.16 7.27
N THR A 134 15.27 6.94 6.09
CA THR A 134 15.60 7.97 5.12
C THR A 134 15.19 7.53 3.71
N LYS A 135 15.14 8.50 2.78
CA LYS A 135 14.87 8.22 1.36
C LYS A 135 15.87 7.22 0.75
N ALA A 136 17.13 7.21 1.21
CA ALA A 136 18.16 6.33 0.66
C ALA A 136 17.97 4.86 1.07
N ASP A 137 17.27 4.59 2.17
CA ASP A 137 16.98 3.24 2.65
C ASP A 137 15.83 2.56 1.87
N MET A 138 15.15 3.32 1.02
CA MET A 138 14.00 2.84 0.26
C MET A 138 14.40 2.19 -1.06
N PRO A 139 13.83 1.02 -1.40
CA PRO A 139 13.96 0.44 -2.73
C PRO A 139 13.45 1.43 -3.79
N ALA A 140 14.32 1.78 -4.74
CA ALA A 140 13.99 2.79 -5.76
C ALA A 140 12.84 2.32 -6.67
N GLU A 141 12.73 1.01 -6.88
CA GLU A 141 11.74 0.34 -7.73
C GLU A 141 10.33 0.42 -7.17
N ALA A 142 10.19 0.51 -5.84
CA ALA A 142 8.89 0.71 -5.18
C ALA A 142 8.32 2.12 -5.44
N GLN A 143 9.17 3.05 -5.91
CA GLN A 143 8.82 4.43 -6.30
C GLN A 143 7.87 5.11 -5.32
N VAL A 144 8.12 4.92 -4.03
CA VAL A 144 7.28 5.47 -2.98
C VAL A 144 7.36 6.99 -3.01
N SER A 145 6.21 7.65 -2.99
CA SER A 145 6.15 9.10 -2.91
C SER A 145 4.95 9.59 -2.11
N TRP A 146 5.17 10.68 -1.37
CA TRP A 146 4.13 11.48 -0.74
C TRP A 146 4.16 12.89 -1.34
N ALA A 147 3.02 13.32 -1.89
CA ALA A 147 2.87 14.59 -2.59
C ALA A 147 1.44 15.12 -2.41
N CYS A 148 1.21 16.39 -2.77
CA CYS A 148 -0.14 16.91 -2.87
C CYS A 148 -0.77 16.50 -4.21
N GLU A 149 -2.04 16.10 -4.21
CA GLU A 149 -2.75 15.77 -5.45
C GLU A 149 -2.84 17.01 -6.37
N ASN A 150 -2.52 16.82 -7.65
CA ASN A 150 -2.35 17.90 -8.65
C ASN A 150 -1.26 18.92 -8.30
N GLY A 151 -0.46 18.62 -7.27
CA GLY A 151 0.75 19.33 -6.89
C GLY A 151 1.97 18.77 -7.61
N GLY A 152 3.07 19.52 -7.51
CA GLY A 152 4.36 19.14 -8.07
C GLY A 152 5.44 20.15 -7.68
N GLY A 153 6.56 19.64 -7.16
CA GLY A 153 7.71 20.45 -6.76
C GLY A 153 7.64 21.04 -5.34
N GLU A 154 6.70 20.58 -4.51
CA GLU A 154 6.67 20.96 -3.09
C GLU A 154 7.90 20.44 -2.36
N SER A 155 8.47 21.25 -1.47
CA SER A 155 9.50 20.78 -0.55
C SER A 155 8.92 19.72 0.38
N GLN A 156 9.61 18.60 0.52
CA GLN A 156 9.34 17.62 1.56
C GLN A 156 10.05 18.04 2.85
N ASP A 157 9.44 17.74 4.00
CA ASP A 157 10.12 17.83 5.28
C ASP A 157 11.12 16.67 5.46
N ALA A 158 11.84 16.66 6.59
CA ALA A 158 12.83 15.62 6.88
C ALA A 158 12.23 14.21 6.98
N ASN A 159 10.92 14.10 7.28
CA ASN A 159 10.20 12.85 7.40
C ASN A 159 9.63 12.36 6.05
N GLY A 160 9.78 13.14 4.97
CA GLY A 160 9.37 12.77 3.63
C GLY A 160 7.93 13.14 3.26
N PHE A 161 7.25 13.94 4.08
CA PHE A 161 5.91 14.45 3.78
C PHE A 161 5.97 15.86 3.17
N PRO A 162 4.96 16.29 2.39
CA PRO A 162 4.85 17.68 1.95
C PRO A 162 4.91 18.66 3.12
N SER A 163 5.80 19.65 3.04
CA SER A 163 6.03 20.63 4.11
C SER A 163 4.97 21.73 4.20
N THR A 164 4.00 21.76 3.28
CA THR A 164 2.90 22.72 3.27
C THR A 164 1.58 22.03 3.02
N THR A 165 0.51 22.67 3.48
CA THR A 165 -0.87 22.15 3.34
C THR A 165 -1.23 21.89 1.89
N CYS A 166 -1.69 20.67 1.60
CA CYS A 166 -2.20 20.34 0.27
C CYS A 166 -3.52 21.06 -0.03
N GLY A 167 -3.62 21.65 -1.23
CA GLY A 167 -4.82 22.35 -1.67
C GLY A 167 -6.06 21.46 -1.80
N THR A 168 -5.86 20.17 -2.11
CA THR A 168 -6.91 19.14 -2.24
C THR A 168 -6.65 17.98 -1.29
N HIS A 169 -5.98 16.92 -1.75
CA HIS A 169 -5.67 15.72 -0.99
C HIS A 169 -4.16 15.59 -0.81
N LEU A 170 -3.75 15.03 0.33
CA LEU A 170 -2.44 14.40 0.44
C LEU A 170 -2.51 13.07 -0.30
N GLN A 171 -1.48 12.73 -1.09
CA GLN A 171 -1.43 11.53 -1.90
C GLN A 171 -0.19 10.69 -1.57
N GLN A 172 -0.40 9.39 -1.41
CA GLN A 172 0.65 8.38 -1.40
C GLN A 172 0.60 7.57 -2.69
N LEU A 173 1.76 7.33 -3.29
CA LEU A 173 1.95 6.37 -4.38
C LEU A 173 2.99 5.32 -3.99
N LEU A 174 2.77 4.08 -4.41
CA LEU A 174 3.69 2.95 -4.20
C LEU A 174 3.46 1.90 -5.28
N TYR A 175 4.54 1.41 -5.88
CA TYR A 175 4.52 0.42 -6.98
C TYR A 175 4.99 -0.94 -6.48
N PHE A 176 4.29 -1.98 -6.90
CA PHE A 176 4.64 -3.36 -6.60
C PHE A 176 5.51 -3.97 -7.70
N PRO A 177 6.17 -5.11 -7.41
CA PRO A 177 6.76 -5.97 -8.43
C PRO A 177 5.78 -6.28 -9.57
N GLN A 178 6.31 -6.41 -10.78
CA GLN A 178 5.54 -6.72 -11.99
C GLN A 178 6.03 -7.96 -12.74
N CYS A 179 6.97 -8.68 -12.15
CA CYS A 179 7.47 -9.95 -12.65
C CYS A 179 7.17 -11.04 -11.64
N VAL A 180 6.87 -12.24 -12.14
CA VAL A 180 6.58 -13.40 -11.30
C VAL A 180 7.15 -14.67 -11.91
N ASN A 181 7.77 -15.51 -11.09
CA ASN A 181 8.02 -16.90 -11.44
C ASN A 181 6.72 -17.69 -11.21
N THR A 182 6.12 -18.24 -12.26
CA THR A 182 4.81 -18.91 -12.16
C THR A 182 4.84 -20.26 -11.44
N GLU A 183 6.02 -20.80 -11.16
CA GLU A 183 6.21 -22.05 -10.43
C GLU A 183 6.47 -21.80 -8.93
N THR A 184 7.35 -20.84 -8.60
CA THR A 184 7.73 -20.54 -7.21
C THR A 184 6.92 -19.41 -6.58
N LEU A 185 6.20 -18.63 -7.38
CA LEU A 185 5.49 -17.39 -7.01
C LEU A 185 6.42 -16.27 -6.51
N GLU A 186 7.73 -16.42 -6.65
CA GLU A 186 8.68 -15.33 -6.38
C GLU A 186 8.40 -14.15 -7.31
N THR A 187 8.37 -12.96 -6.73
CA THR A 187 8.10 -11.73 -7.47
C THR A 187 9.34 -10.84 -7.57
N GLY A 188 9.46 -10.10 -8.66
CA GLY A 188 10.58 -9.19 -8.88
C GLY A 188 10.18 -7.94 -9.66
N TYR A 189 11.04 -6.94 -9.62
CA TYR A 189 10.90 -5.77 -10.46
C TYR A 189 11.57 -5.98 -11.81
N LYS A 190 11.08 -5.29 -12.84
CA LYS A 190 11.83 -5.13 -14.10
C LYS A 190 13.08 -4.30 -13.86
N ASP A 191 14.09 -4.52 -14.70
CA ASP A 191 15.35 -3.78 -14.70
C ASP A 191 15.16 -2.26 -14.88
N ARG A 192 14.12 -1.86 -15.61
CA ARG A 192 13.68 -0.48 -15.76
C ARG A 192 12.23 -0.42 -16.22
N ARG A 193 11.69 0.80 -16.24
CA ARG A 193 10.42 1.13 -16.87
C ARG A 193 10.38 0.63 -18.32
N GLY A 194 9.36 -0.15 -18.69
CA GLY A 194 9.24 -0.77 -20.01
C GLY A 194 10.34 -1.78 -20.35
N GLY A 195 11.05 -2.29 -19.34
CA GLY A 195 12.13 -3.25 -19.49
C GLY A 195 11.67 -4.71 -19.40
N SER A 196 12.62 -5.58 -19.09
CA SER A 196 12.41 -7.04 -19.08
C SER A 196 12.34 -7.59 -17.66
N CYS A 197 11.61 -8.69 -17.50
CA CYS A 197 11.64 -9.44 -16.26
C CYS A 197 12.97 -10.18 -16.08
N PRO A 198 13.40 -10.43 -14.83
CA PRO A 198 14.52 -11.32 -14.55
C PRO A 198 14.35 -12.69 -15.22
N THR A 199 15.46 -13.36 -15.52
CA THR A 199 15.45 -14.70 -16.12
C THR A 199 14.58 -15.68 -15.32
N GLY A 200 13.70 -16.41 -16.00
CA GLY A 200 12.78 -17.36 -15.37
C GLY A 200 11.48 -16.75 -14.84
N MET A 201 11.32 -15.42 -14.93
CA MET A 201 10.08 -14.73 -14.56
C MET A 201 9.31 -14.22 -15.78
N LYS A 202 8.00 -14.07 -15.61
CA LYS A 202 7.07 -13.53 -16.61
C LYS A 202 6.47 -12.21 -16.17
N SER A 203 6.11 -11.37 -17.13
CA SER A 203 5.42 -10.11 -16.83
C SER A 203 3.97 -10.36 -16.40
N MET A 204 3.54 -9.74 -15.31
CA MET A 204 2.14 -9.72 -14.86
C MET A 204 1.63 -8.27 -14.75
N PRO A 205 0.32 -8.01 -14.61
CA PRO A 205 -0.18 -6.65 -14.38
C PRO A 205 0.47 -6.05 -13.13
N GLN A 206 1.12 -4.89 -13.28
CA GLN A 206 1.79 -4.23 -12.16
C GLN A 206 0.76 -3.53 -11.28
N LEU A 207 0.68 -3.92 -10.01
CA LEU A 207 -0.10 -3.23 -9.01
C LEU A 207 0.59 -1.92 -8.58
N ARG A 208 -0.19 -0.86 -8.42
CA ARG A 208 0.22 0.39 -7.79
C ARG A 208 -0.87 0.86 -6.84
N PHE A 209 -0.49 1.13 -5.59
CA PHE A 209 -1.34 1.84 -4.66
C PHE A 209 -1.32 3.34 -4.95
N SER A 210 -2.50 3.93 -4.97
CA SER A 210 -2.66 5.39 -4.94
C SER A 210 -3.70 5.72 -3.89
N VAL A 211 -3.27 6.29 -2.79
CA VAL A 211 -4.14 6.59 -1.64
C VAL A 211 -4.22 8.09 -1.46
N ARG A 212 -5.45 8.59 -1.29
CA ARG A 212 -5.75 10.01 -1.09
C ARG A 212 -6.31 10.20 0.30
N TYR A 213 -5.84 11.23 0.99
CA TYR A 213 -6.25 11.59 2.34
C TYR A 213 -6.81 13.01 2.36
N ASP A 214 -7.94 13.22 3.02
CA ASP A 214 -8.59 14.52 3.15
C ASP A 214 -8.24 15.17 4.49
N VAL A 215 -6.95 15.43 4.69
CA VAL A 215 -6.38 15.91 5.96
C VAL A 215 -6.90 17.29 6.38
N ARG A 216 -7.47 18.07 5.46
CA ARG A 216 -8.08 19.39 5.75
C ARG A 216 -9.31 19.26 6.66
N LYS A 217 -10.00 18.11 6.67
CA LYS A 217 -11.12 17.83 7.58
C LYS A 217 -10.68 17.80 9.05
N VAL A 218 -9.45 17.36 9.31
CA VAL A 218 -8.91 17.16 10.66
C VAL A 218 -7.86 18.22 11.05
N LEU A 219 -7.31 18.93 10.07
CA LEU A 219 -6.36 20.03 10.24
C LEU A 219 -6.84 21.28 9.49
N PRO A 220 -7.95 21.92 9.91
CA PRO A 220 -8.56 23.04 9.19
C PRO A 220 -7.67 24.30 9.15
N LYS A 221 -6.69 24.40 10.05
CA LYS A 221 -5.69 25.48 10.07
C LYS A 221 -4.49 25.21 9.14
N GLY A 222 -4.42 24.01 8.55
CA GLY A 222 -3.28 23.57 7.77
C GLY A 222 -2.01 23.37 8.61
N TRP A 223 -0.91 23.15 7.92
CA TRP A 223 0.46 23.11 8.42
C TRP A 223 1.43 23.83 7.46
N SER A 224 2.58 24.21 8.00
CA SER A 224 3.75 24.72 7.28
C SER A 224 5.00 24.29 8.05
N GLY A 225 6.03 23.81 7.34
CA GLY A 225 7.22 23.21 7.95
C GLY A 225 7.06 21.70 8.13
N THR A 226 7.35 21.19 9.33
CA THR A 226 7.18 19.76 9.63
C THR A 226 5.71 19.37 9.56
N ALA A 227 5.41 18.35 8.76
CA ALA A 227 4.06 17.84 8.64
C ALA A 227 3.64 17.16 9.96
N PRO A 228 2.40 17.38 10.46
CA PRO A 228 1.90 16.79 11.71
C PRO A 228 1.47 15.33 11.50
N PHE A 229 2.29 14.57 10.79
CA PHE A 229 1.98 13.28 10.21
C PHE A 229 3.06 12.26 10.52
N LYS A 230 2.67 11.00 10.61
CA LYS A 230 3.59 9.85 10.57
C LYS A 230 2.87 8.62 10.05
N LEU A 231 3.62 7.58 9.77
CA LEU A 231 3.10 6.24 9.58
C LEU A 231 3.19 5.46 10.89
N ALA A 232 2.39 4.41 11.04
CA ALA A 232 2.50 3.51 12.17
C ALA A 232 3.91 2.90 12.33
N CYS A 233 4.65 2.76 11.22
CA CYS A 233 6.05 2.31 11.19
C CYS A 233 7.10 3.43 11.42
N GLY A 234 6.71 4.72 11.46
CA GLY A 234 7.65 5.85 11.60
C GLY A 234 7.49 6.93 10.52
N PRO A 235 8.58 7.45 9.91
CA PRO A 235 8.52 8.53 8.91
C PRO A 235 7.87 8.05 7.60
N ALA A 236 7.61 8.95 6.65
CA ALA A 236 7.09 8.56 5.33
C ALA A 236 8.00 7.54 4.62
N TRP A 237 9.30 7.55 4.95
CA TRP A 237 10.29 6.63 4.40
C TRP A 237 10.02 5.17 4.75
N CYS A 238 9.36 4.84 5.85
CA CYS A 238 9.03 3.44 6.16
C CYS A 238 7.83 2.90 5.37
N SER A 239 7.28 3.69 4.43
CA SER A 239 6.15 3.30 3.61
C SER A 239 6.39 1.95 2.96
N HIS A 240 5.41 1.08 3.12
CA HIS A 240 5.28 -0.14 2.34
C HIS A 240 3.82 -0.37 2.03
N GLY A 241 3.59 -1.29 1.10
CA GLY A 241 2.29 -1.84 0.83
C GLY A 241 2.41 -3.34 0.65
N ASP A 242 1.34 -4.00 1.03
CA ASP A 242 1.26 -5.44 1.05
C ASP A 242 0.01 -5.90 0.33
N PHE A 243 0.12 -7.08 -0.27
CA PHE A 243 -0.91 -7.62 -1.13
C PHE A 243 -0.91 -9.13 -1.04
N ILE A 244 -2.09 -9.72 -0.88
CA ILE A 244 -2.35 -11.12 -1.19
C ILE A 244 -3.41 -11.14 -2.29
N ASN A 245 -3.10 -11.81 -3.39
CA ASN A 245 -4.04 -11.92 -4.50
C ASN A 245 -5.32 -12.65 -4.05
N GLY A 246 -6.46 -12.09 -4.39
CA GLY A 246 -7.77 -12.73 -4.22
C GLY A 246 -8.68 -12.51 -5.42
N TRP A 247 -8.18 -11.94 -6.51
CA TRP A 247 -8.92 -11.90 -7.77
C TRP A 247 -9.43 -13.30 -8.14
N THR A 248 -10.68 -13.38 -8.61
CA THR A 248 -11.15 -14.62 -9.23
C THR A 248 -10.27 -14.95 -10.42
N GLU A 249 -10.03 -16.23 -10.68
CA GLU A 249 -9.15 -16.63 -11.79
C GLU A 249 -9.62 -16.09 -13.16
N GLU A 250 -10.94 -16.06 -13.37
CA GLU A 250 -11.54 -15.52 -14.58
C GLU A 250 -11.25 -14.02 -14.72
N ALA A 251 -11.49 -13.23 -13.66
CA ALA A 251 -11.23 -11.81 -13.69
C ALA A 251 -9.74 -11.49 -13.83
N ALA A 252 -8.85 -12.26 -13.20
CA ALA A 252 -7.41 -12.11 -13.38
C ALA A 252 -6.97 -12.37 -14.84
N LYS A 253 -7.56 -13.37 -15.52
CA LYS A 253 -7.35 -13.61 -16.95
C LYS A 253 -7.92 -12.48 -17.82
N ASN A 254 -9.11 -12.00 -17.48
CA ASN A 254 -9.73 -10.86 -18.18
C ASN A 254 -8.90 -9.58 -18.03
N MET A 255 -8.31 -9.35 -16.86
CA MET A 255 -7.38 -8.23 -16.63
C MET A 255 -6.20 -8.26 -17.61
N VAL A 256 -5.61 -9.43 -17.91
CA VAL A 256 -4.56 -9.53 -18.94
C VAL A 256 -5.07 -9.10 -20.30
N ALA A 257 -6.30 -9.49 -20.68
CA ALA A 257 -6.88 -9.07 -21.96
C ALA A 257 -7.05 -7.56 -22.07
N THR A 258 -7.33 -6.88 -20.95
CA THR A 258 -7.39 -5.42 -20.90
C THR A 258 -6.03 -4.74 -21.12
N THR A 259 -4.91 -5.46 -20.98
CA THR A 259 -3.55 -4.88 -21.15
C THR A 259 -3.16 -4.57 -22.60
N LYS A 260 -4.03 -4.88 -23.57
CA LYS A 260 -3.72 -4.81 -25.01
C LYS A 260 -3.84 -3.42 -25.60
N GLU A 261 -4.77 -2.59 -25.12
CA GLU A 261 -5.01 -1.25 -25.64
C GLU A 261 -4.43 -0.24 -24.67
N LYS A 262 -3.43 0.54 -25.08
CA LYS A 262 -2.54 1.29 -24.16
C LYS A 262 -3.10 2.60 -23.61
N MET A 263 -4.33 2.98 -23.94
CA MET A 263 -4.83 4.35 -23.69
C MET A 263 -6.29 4.44 -23.23
N GLU A 264 -6.98 3.32 -22.98
CA GLU A 264 -8.39 3.29 -22.58
C GLU A 264 -8.58 2.58 -21.24
N PHE A 265 -9.40 3.15 -20.36
CA PHE A 265 -9.84 2.46 -19.15
C PHE A 265 -10.63 1.21 -19.55
N SER A 266 -10.32 0.09 -18.92
CA SER A 266 -11.02 -1.16 -19.15
C SER A 266 -11.46 -1.78 -17.83
N GLY A 267 -12.78 -1.86 -17.64
CA GLY A 267 -13.37 -2.53 -16.50
C GLY A 267 -13.16 -4.04 -16.57
N VAL A 268 -12.58 -4.63 -15.51
CA VAL A 268 -12.43 -6.08 -15.41
C VAL A 268 -13.73 -6.70 -14.92
N THR A 269 -14.31 -7.60 -15.73
CA THR A 269 -15.52 -8.37 -15.38
C THR A 269 -15.15 -9.82 -15.06
N GLY A 270 -16.06 -10.55 -14.43
CA GLY A 270 -15.90 -11.99 -14.16
C GLY A 270 -17.15 -12.59 -13.53
N ALA A 271 -17.00 -13.81 -13.00
CA ALA A 271 -18.09 -14.59 -12.41
C ALA A 271 -18.94 -13.88 -11.34
N LEU A 272 -18.40 -12.89 -10.63
CA LEU A 272 -19.11 -12.17 -9.56
C LEU A 272 -19.76 -10.86 -10.03
N GLY A 273 -19.67 -10.54 -11.32
CA GLY A 273 -20.38 -9.42 -11.93
C GLY A 273 -19.51 -8.47 -12.76
N GLY A 274 -20.07 -7.31 -13.07
CA GLY A 274 -19.37 -6.22 -13.75
C GLY A 274 -18.31 -5.54 -12.88
N TYR A 275 -17.48 -4.68 -13.48
CA TYR A 275 -16.37 -4.04 -12.77
C TYR A 275 -16.81 -3.01 -11.71
N ASN A 276 -18.02 -2.47 -11.83
CA ASN A 276 -18.59 -1.41 -11.00
C ASN A 276 -19.91 -1.81 -10.34
N THR A 277 -20.20 -3.12 -10.25
CA THR A 277 -21.42 -3.60 -9.57
C THR A 277 -21.43 -3.30 -8.08
N GLY A 278 -20.26 -2.94 -7.51
CA GLY A 278 -20.11 -2.60 -6.11
C GLY A 278 -20.03 -3.83 -5.21
N PRO A 279 -19.67 -3.62 -3.93
CA PRO A 279 -19.69 -4.68 -2.94
C PRO A 279 -21.12 -5.12 -2.65
N THR A 280 -21.34 -6.43 -2.53
CA THR A 280 -22.66 -7.03 -2.22
C THR A 280 -22.87 -7.31 -0.74
N CYS A 281 -21.86 -7.01 0.08
CA CYS A 281 -21.86 -7.14 1.53
C CYS A 281 -20.95 -6.11 2.19
N GLU A 282 -21.02 -6.02 3.52
CA GLU A 282 -20.21 -5.12 4.33
C GLU A 282 -19.02 -5.88 4.92
N ALA A 283 -17.80 -5.48 4.54
CA ALA A 283 -16.56 -6.07 5.04
C ALA A 283 -16.36 -5.74 6.53
N THR A 284 -15.99 -6.73 7.33
CA THR A 284 -15.73 -6.55 8.77
C THR A 284 -14.47 -7.29 9.24
N ASP A 285 -13.92 -6.92 10.40
CA ASP A 285 -12.80 -7.66 10.98
C ASP A 285 -13.21 -9.12 11.27
N ALA A 286 -12.59 -10.09 10.58
CA ALA A 286 -12.86 -11.51 10.75
C ALA A 286 -12.38 -12.10 12.09
N ASP A 287 -11.56 -11.38 12.86
CA ASP A 287 -11.10 -11.81 14.19
C ASP A 287 -11.13 -10.65 15.21
N PRO A 288 -12.29 -10.07 15.52
CA PRO A 288 -12.39 -8.82 16.30
C PRO A 288 -11.94 -8.97 17.76
N SER A 289 -11.78 -10.22 18.24
CA SER A 289 -11.34 -10.52 19.61
C SER A 289 -9.82 -10.46 19.83
N HIS A 290 -9.01 -10.45 18.77
CA HIS A 290 -7.55 -10.46 18.88
C HIS A 290 -6.90 -9.25 18.19
N GLY A 291 -5.68 -8.92 18.61
CA GLY A 291 -4.98 -7.73 18.15
C GLY A 291 -5.60 -6.44 18.68
N THR A 292 -5.27 -5.32 18.04
CA THR A 292 -5.79 -4.00 18.39
C THR A 292 -5.84 -3.09 17.17
N SER A 293 -6.89 -2.26 17.12
CA SER A 293 -7.03 -1.15 16.17
C SER A 293 -6.48 0.18 16.71
N ASP A 294 -6.17 0.23 18.01
CA ASP A 294 -5.59 1.40 18.68
C ASP A 294 -4.08 1.46 18.47
N TYR A 295 -3.60 2.59 17.96
CA TYR A 295 -2.19 2.82 17.66
C TYR A 295 -1.30 2.76 18.91
N ALA A 296 -1.69 3.40 20.01
CA ALA A 296 -0.88 3.41 21.24
C ALA A 296 -0.76 2.00 21.84
N LYS A 297 -1.85 1.22 21.83
CA LYS A 297 -1.83 -0.19 22.22
C LYS A 297 -0.99 -1.05 21.28
N SER A 298 -1.03 -0.79 19.97
CA SER A 298 -0.17 -1.48 18.99
C SER A 298 1.31 -1.22 19.28
N VAL A 299 1.70 0.04 19.52
CA VAL A 299 3.08 0.40 19.94
C VAL A 299 3.46 -0.28 21.25
N ALA A 300 2.57 -0.25 22.25
CA ALA A 300 2.83 -0.89 23.54
C ALA A 300 2.95 -2.42 23.42
N ALA A 301 2.22 -3.05 22.50
CA ALA A 301 2.35 -4.49 22.24
C ALA A 301 3.75 -4.82 21.68
N MET A 302 4.23 -4.02 20.72
CA MET A 302 5.58 -4.17 20.15
C MET A 302 6.69 -3.88 21.16
N SER A 303 6.47 -2.95 22.09
CA SER A 303 7.49 -2.56 23.08
C SER A 303 7.61 -3.51 24.28
N LYS A 304 6.70 -4.48 24.45
CA LYS A 304 6.70 -5.42 25.59
C LYS A 304 7.86 -6.44 25.59
N ARG A 305 8.88 -6.26 24.75
CA ARG A 305 10.18 -6.90 24.91
C ARG A 305 11.13 -6.01 25.71
N ASP A 306 11.10 -6.22 27.02
CA ASP A 306 12.36 -6.47 27.70
C ASP A 306 12.84 -7.88 27.32
N VAL A 307 14.15 -7.99 27.17
CA VAL A 307 14.89 -9.21 26.84
C VAL A 307 14.48 -10.34 27.80
N GLU A 308 13.93 -11.45 27.29
CA GLU A 308 14.09 -12.71 28.01
C GLU A 308 15.58 -13.03 27.95
N ALA A 309 16.28 -12.68 29.03
CA ALA A 309 17.65 -13.09 29.28
C ALA A 309 17.62 -14.62 29.44
N TRP A 310 17.69 -15.32 28.31
CA TRP A 310 17.91 -16.75 28.30
C TRP A 310 19.37 -17.00 28.71
N GLY A 311 19.54 -17.10 30.02
CA GLY A 311 20.54 -17.93 30.69
C GLY A 311 21.97 -17.82 30.19
N TRP A 312 22.66 -16.69 30.45
CA TRP A 312 24.09 -16.74 30.74
C TRP A 312 24.36 -15.99 32.04
N SER A 313 24.70 -16.77 33.07
CA SER A 313 25.21 -16.29 34.35
C SER A 313 26.43 -15.41 34.10
N THR A 314 26.32 -14.12 34.41
CA THR A 314 27.47 -13.23 34.54
C THR A 314 28.31 -13.70 35.73
N LYS A 315 29.49 -14.28 35.47
CA LYS A 315 30.57 -14.24 36.46
C LYS A 315 31.12 -12.82 36.49
N SER A 316 30.57 -12.05 37.41
CA SER A 316 31.12 -10.83 37.97
C SER A 316 32.64 -10.91 38.16
N ARG A 317 33.36 -9.89 37.69
CA ARG A 317 34.45 -9.27 38.43
C ARG A 317 34.44 -7.77 38.22
N PHE A 318 33.99 -7.08 39.27
CA PHE A 318 34.39 -5.72 39.59
C PHE A 318 35.91 -5.61 39.58
N VAL A 319 36.45 -4.55 38.98
CA VAL A 319 37.48 -3.71 39.61
C VAL A 319 37.24 -2.26 39.16
N ARG A 320 36.96 -1.39 40.13
CA ARG A 320 37.14 0.06 40.03
C ARG A 320 38.63 0.38 40.24
N ALA A 321 39.20 1.20 39.36
CA ALA A 321 40.07 2.34 39.67
C ALA A 321 40.22 3.15 38.38
#